data_AF-A0A8H1QN41-F1
#
_entry.id   AF-A0A8H1QN41-F1
#
_cell.length_a   1.000
_cell.length_b   1.000
_cell.length_c   1.000
_cell.angle_alpha   90.00
_cell.angle_beta   90.00
_cell.angle_gamma   90.00
#
_symmetry.space_group_name_H-M   'P 1'
#
loop_
_entity.id
_entity.type
_entity.pdbx_description
1 polymer ?
#
loop_
_entity_poly.entity_id
_entity_poly.type
_entity_poly.pdbx_seq_one_letter_code
_entity_poly.pdbx_strand_id
1 'polypeptide(L)'
;MPDRTPARPRRRTWHLVAAAALAIALAGVWNSAAERQRQQELKEKAAAYKGVSATNLSVDGVSIQTGAKWNDNGRSAVLSVWVNPREKPSLVRIESGDRTAQEAPRPNEPGIPMPITLEVTVPVQDHYQPVRMKVTARGPLRSHQARHRTIEFHSDRTAFDAKTGAKLKQYYSRLL
;
A
#
# COMPACT_ATOMS: atom_id res chain seq x y z
N MET A 1 74.86 49.21 -3.57
CA MET A 1 74.86 47.76 -3.89
C MET A 1 75.30 47.07 -2.61
N PRO A 2 74.53 46.12 -2.03
CA PRO A 2 73.84 44.99 -2.67
C PRO A 2 72.34 44.93 -2.21
N ASP A 3 71.45 43.96 -2.45
CA ASP A 3 71.37 42.79 -3.31
C ASP A 3 69.86 42.61 -3.61
N ARG A 4 69.45 42.50 -4.88
CA ARG A 4 68.03 42.24 -5.24
C ARG A 4 67.86 40.73 -5.41
N THR A 5 67.22 40.09 -4.45
CA THR A 5 66.80 38.68 -4.57
C THR A 5 65.68 38.54 -5.62
N PRO A 6 65.77 37.58 -6.56
CA PRO A 6 64.77 37.42 -7.60
C PRO A 6 63.51 36.75 -7.03
N ALA A 7 62.36 37.42 -7.17
CA ALA A 7 61.05 36.85 -6.87
C ALA A 7 60.76 35.69 -7.84
N ARG A 8 60.75 34.45 -7.31
CA ARG A 8 60.43 33.24 -8.10
C ARG A 8 58.98 33.29 -8.62
N PRO A 9 58.73 32.82 -9.85
CA PRO A 9 57.40 32.88 -10.45
C PRO A 9 56.43 31.89 -9.78
N ARG A 10 55.36 32.44 -9.18
CA ARG A 10 54.18 31.73 -8.66
C ARG A 10 53.38 31.09 -9.81
N ARG A 11 53.87 30.00 -10.40
CA ARG A 11 53.17 29.26 -11.49
C ARG A 11 52.51 27.94 -11.05
N ARG A 12 52.56 27.57 -9.76
CA ARG A 12 52.19 26.21 -9.31
C ARG A 12 50.79 26.03 -8.73
N THR A 13 50.02 27.09 -8.50
CA THR A 13 48.71 26.99 -7.80
C THR A 13 47.52 26.68 -8.71
N TRP A 14 47.64 26.82 -10.02
CA TRP A 14 46.52 26.67 -10.96
C TRP A 14 46.00 25.23 -11.06
N HIS A 15 46.88 24.22 -10.94
CA HIS A 15 46.48 22.82 -11.03
C HIS A 15 45.60 22.39 -9.84
N LEU A 16 45.85 22.94 -8.64
CA LEU A 16 45.05 22.64 -7.45
C LEU A 16 43.65 23.27 -7.56
N VAL A 17 43.56 24.49 -8.09
CA VAL A 17 42.28 25.16 -8.34
C VAL A 17 41.48 24.44 -9.42
N ALA A 18 42.13 24.00 -10.49
CA ALA A 18 41.49 23.22 -11.55
C ALA A 18 41.00 21.85 -11.05
N ALA A 19 41.78 21.15 -10.23
CA ALA A 19 41.39 19.87 -9.64
C ALA A 19 40.21 20.02 -8.67
N ALA A 20 40.20 21.06 -7.84
CA ALA A 20 39.09 21.36 -6.93
C ALA A 20 37.80 21.71 -7.69
N ALA A 21 37.89 22.52 -8.75
CA ALA A 21 36.75 22.84 -9.60
C ALA A 21 36.16 21.60 -10.28
N LEU A 22 37.02 20.68 -10.75
CA LEU A 22 36.60 19.42 -11.35
C LEU A 22 35.87 18.52 -10.35
N ALA A 23 36.37 18.42 -9.12
CA ALA A 23 35.74 17.64 -8.06
C ALA A 23 34.36 18.18 -7.65
N ILE A 24 34.21 19.52 -7.59
CA ILE A 24 32.92 20.17 -7.30
C ILE A 24 31.92 19.94 -8.45
N ALA A 25 32.36 20.02 -9.70
CA ALA A 25 31.51 19.75 -10.86
C ALA A 25 31.04 18.29 -10.88
N LEU A 26 31.93 17.33 -10.62
CA LEU A 26 31.58 15.91 -10.54
C LEU A 26 30.59 15.62 -9.39
N ALA A 27 30.80 16.23 -8.22
CA ALA A 27 29.87 16.12 -7.09
C ALA A 27 28.49 16.73 -7.40
N GLY A 28 28.45 17.88 -8.08
CA GLY A 28 27.21 18.53 -8.51
C GLY A 28 26.40 17.69 -9.50
N VAL A 29 27.07 17.06 -10.48
CA VAL A 29 26.42 16.16 -11.45
C VAL A 29 25.84 14.93 -10.74
N TRP A 30 26.57 14.31 -9.82
CA TRP A 30 26.09 13.14 -9.06
C TRP A 30 24.86 13.48 -8.22
N ASN A 31 24.90 14.62 -7.52
CA ASN A 31 23.79 15.04 -6.67
C ASN A 31 22.55 15.38 -7.51
N SER A 32 22.74 15.99 -8.68
CA SER A 32 21.65 16.29 -9.63
C SER A 32 21.03 15.04 -10.26
N ALA A 33 21.84 14.01 -10.54
CA ALA A 33 21.36 12.74 -11.09
C ALA A 33 20.51 11.99 -10.05
N ALA A 34 20.98 11.93 -8.80
CA ALA A 34 20.25 11.33 -7.70
C ALA A 34 18.90 12.03 -7.44
N GLU A 35 18.89 13.37 -7.50
CA GLU A 35 17.66 14.16 -7.31
C GLU A 35 16.66 13.94 -8.46
N ARG A 36 17.13 13.93 -9.71
CA ARG A 36 16.27 13.63 -10.86
C ARG A 36 15.66 12.24 -10.78
N GLN A 37 16.44 11.25 -10.35
CA GLN A 37 15.95 9.88 -10.19
C GLN A 37 14.86 9.80 -9.11
N ARG A 38 15.07 10.45 -7.95
CA ARG A 38 14.04 10.54 -6.90
C ARG A 38 12.77 11.25 -7.39
N GLN A 39 12.91 12.37 -8.09
CA GLN A 39 11.78 13.11 -8.67
C GLN A 39 11.00 12.24 -9.66
N GLN A 40 11.70 11.44 -10.47
CA GLN A 40 11.08 10.51 -11.41
C GLN A 40 10.32 9.41 -10.68
N GLU A 41 10.94 8.77 -9.67
CA GLU A 41 10.29 7.74 -8.84
C GLU A 41 9.04 8.27 -8.12
N LEU A 42 9.08 9.50 -7.62
CA LEU A 42 7.92 10.14 -6.98
C LEU A 42 6.79 10.39 -7.98
N LYS A 43 7.12 10.83 -9.22
CA LYS A 43 6.13 11.01 -10.28
C LYS A 43 5.49 9.69 -10.70
N GLU A 44 6.29 8.64 -10.84
CA GLU A 44 5.80 7.30 -11.17
C GLU A 44 4.89 6.75 -10.07
N LYS A 45 5.28 6.88 -8.79
CA LYS A 45 4.46 6.49 -7.65
C LYS A 45 3.14 7.27 -7.58
N ALA A 46 3.19 8.59 -7.80
CA ALA A 46 2.00 9.43 -7.82
C ALA A 46 1.05 9.06 -8.97
N ALA A 47 1.57 8.72 -10.16
CA ALA A 47 0.75 8.30 -11.29
C ALA A 47 0.07 6.93 -11.06
N ALA A 48 0.75 6.04 -10.34
CA ALA A 48 0.24 4.72 -9.98
C ALA A 48 -0.79 4.77 -8.83
N TYR A 49 -0.77 5.82 -8.00
CA TYR A 49 -1.71 5.96 -6.89
C TYR A 49 -3.17 6.01 -7.39
N LYS A 50 -4.02 5.19 -6.77
CA LYS A 50 -5.47 5.14 -7.03
C LYS A 50 -6.30 5.30 -5.75
N GLY A 51 -5.67 5.20 -4.57
CA GLY A 51 -6.31 5.35 -3.27
C GLY A 51 -7.33 4.26 -2.93
N VAL A 52 -7.46 3.22 -3.77
CA VAL A 52 -8.43 2.14 -3.60
C VAL A 52 -7.88 0.84 -4.18
N SER A 53 -8.18 -0.28 -3.54
CA SER A 53 -7.93 -1.64 -4.04
C SER A 53 -9.07 -2.56 -3.64
N ALA A 54 -9.51 -3.43 -4.54
CA ALA A 54 -10.62 -4.35 -4.28
C ALA A 54 -10.42 -5.69 -4.96
N THR A 55 -10.81 -6.77 -4.28
CA THR A 55 -10.68 -8.13 -4.79
C THR A 55 -11.79 -9.04 -4.27
N ASN A 56 -12.15 -10.03 -5.08
CA ASN A 56 -13.11 -11.05 -4.70
C ASN A 56 -12.36 -12.33 -4.32
N LEU A 57 -12.81 -12.95 -3.24
CA LEU A 57 -12.24 -14.17 -2.73
C LEU A 57 -13.32 -15.11 -2.22
N SER A 58 -13.04 -16.42 -2.31
CA SER A 58 -13.89 -17.44 -1.72
C SER A 58 -13.24 -17.94 -0.42
N VAL A 59 -13.96 -17.84 0.69
CA VAL A 59 -13.54 -18.36 2.00
C VAL A 59 -14.63 -19.29 2.49
N ASP A 60 -14.28 -20.56 2.68
CA ASP A 60 -15.22 -21.60 3.11
C ASP A 60 -16.47 -21.72 2.21
N GLY A 61 -16.31 -21.52 0.91
CA GLY A 61 -17.40 -21.56 -0.07
C GLY A 61 -18.25 -20.29 -0.14
N VAL A 62 -17.98 -19.29 0.69
CA VAL A 62 -18.64 -17.97 0.66
C VAL A 62 -17.87 -17.05 -0.27
N SER A 63 -18.53 -16.49 -1.28
CA SER A 63 -17.97 -15.43 -2.13
C SER A 63 -18.03 -14.08 -1.42
N ILE A 64 -16.86 -13.46 -1.22
CA ILE A 64 -16.69 -12.24 -0.44
C ILE A 64 -15.98 -11.22 -1.31
N GLN A 65 -16.56 -10.02 -1.40
CA GLN A 65 -15.88 -8.87 -1.97
C GLN A 65 -15.15 -8.14 -0.84
N THR A 66 -13.89 -7.81 -1.08
CA THR A 66 -13.03 -7.19 -0.08
C THR A 66 -12.38 -5.95 -0.66
N GLY A 67 -12.23 -4.92 0.15
CA GLY A 67 -11.71 -3.64 -0.31
C GLY A 67 -10.85 -2.94 0.72
N ALA A 68 -10.02 -2.04 0.22
CA ALA A 68 -9.28 -1.05 0.97
C ALA A 68 -9.43 0.31 0.28
N LYS A 69 -9.77 1.34 1.02
CA LYS A 69 -9.82 2.73 0.57
C LYS A 69 -8.95 3.59 1.47
N TRP A 70 -7.92 4.20 0.92
CA TRP A 70 -7.07 5.15 1.63
C TRP A 70 -7.78 6.49 1.68
N ASN A 71 -7.69 7.15 2.82
CA ASN A 71 -8.21 8.50 3.01
C ASN A 71 -7.35 9.49 2.21
N ASP A 72 -7.97 10.56 1.72
CA ASP A 72 -7.33 11.64 0.98
C ASP A 72 -6.26 12.36 1.80
N ASN A 73 -6.31 12.25 3.13
CA ASN A 73 -5.29 12.77 4.04
C ASN A 73 -4.11 11.82 4.29
N GLY A 74 -4.20 10.56 3.84
CA GLY A 74 -3.12 9.58 3.95
C GLY A 74 -2.80 9.05 5.31
N ARG A 75 -3.66 9.28 6.29
CA ARG A 75 -3.44 8.89 7.69
C ARG A 75 -4.25 7.68 8.10
N SER A 76 -5.16 7.24 7.24
CA SER A 76 -6.01 6.08 7.51
C SER A 76 -6.41 5.36 6.23
N ALA A 77 -6.70 4.07 6.34
CA ALA A 77 -7.39 3.30 5.33
C ALA A 77 -8.63 2.63 5.92
N VAL A 78 -9.72 2.59 5.15
CA VAL A 78 -10.94 1.85 5.47
C VAL A 78 -10.85 0.51 4.76
N LEU A 79 -10.87 -0.57 5.53
CA LEU A 79 -10.94 -1.94 5.05
C LEU A 79 -12.40 -2.38 5.09
N SER A 80 -12.90 -2.95 4.00
CA SER A 80 -14.30 -3.33 3.88
C SER A 80 -14.49 -4.75 3.35
N VAL A 81 -15.61 -5.34 3.76
CA VAL A 81 -16.13 -6.61 3.25
C VAL A 81 -17.59 -6.45 2.88
N TRP A 82 -17.95 -6.98 1.72
CA TRP A 82 -19.33 -7.12 1.27
C TRP A 82 -19.62 -8.58 0.91
N VAL A 83 -20.70 -9.13 1.46
CA VAL A 83 -21.14 -10.51 1.17
C VAL A 83 -22.59 -10.51 0.69
N ASN A 84 -22.82 -11.21 -0.42
CA ASN A 84 -24.17 -11.39 -0.95
C ASN A 84 -25.00 -12.26 0.02
N PRO A 85 -26.24 -11.87 0.36
CA PRO A 85 -27.08 -12.66 1.26
C PRO A 85 -27.35 -14.09 0.76
N ARG A 86 -27.27 -14.33 -0.56
CA ARG A 86 -27.45 -15.66 -1.17
C ARG A 86 -26.36 -16.67 -0.78
N GLU A 87 -25.20 -16.20 -0.34
CA GLU A 87 -24.10 -17.05 0.12
C GLU A 87 -24.42 -17.72 1.47
N LYS A 88 -25.41 -17.18 2.22
CA LYS A 88 -25.87 -17.68 3.52
C LYS A 88 -24.71 -17.99 4.50
N PRO A 89 -23.75 -17.06 4.70
CA PRO A 89 -22.69 -17.30 5.67
C PRO A 89 -23.27 -17.38 7.08
N SER A 90 -22.71 -18.26 7.90
CA SER A 90 -23.08 -18.34 9.34
C SER A 90 -22.22 -17.42 10.21
N LEU A 91 -21.09 -16.95 9.69
CA LEU A 91 -20.20 -15.98 10.33
C LEU A 91 -19.40 -15.25 9.25
N VAL A 92 -19.26 -13.93 9.40
CA VAL A 92 -18.27 -13.12 8.68
C VAL A 92 -17.58 -12.24 9.71
N ARG A 93 -16.23 -12.22 9.71
CA ARG A 93 -15.43 -11.40 10.60
C ARG A 93 -14.23 -10.83 9.84
N ILE A 94 -13.92 -9.57 10.08
CA ILE A 94 -12.72 -8.90 9.58
C ILE A 94 -11.87 -8.41 10.74
N GLU A 95 -10.56 -8.52 10.58
CA GLU A 95 -9.55 -8.12 11.56
C GLU A 95 -8.40 -7.40 10.86
N SER A 96 -7.88 -6.35 11.48
CA SER A 96 -6.64 -5.69 11.06
C SER A 96 -5.97 -5.03 12.25
N GLY A 97 -4.75 -5.46 12.58
CA GLY A 97 -4.06 -5.04 13.81
C GLY A 97 -4.91 -5.34 15.05
N ASP A 98 -5.25 -4.29 15.80
CA ASP A 98 -6.10 -4.32 16.99
C ASP A 98 -7.60 -4.10 16.69
N ARG A 99 -7.98 -3.87 15.43
CA ARG A 99 -9.36 -3.56 15.02
C ARG A 99 -10.07 -4.81 14.50
N THR A 100 -11.34 -4.95 14.87
CA THR A 100 -12.20 -6.07 14.47
C THR A 100 -13.62 -5.58 14.20
N ALA A 101 -14.25 -6.10 13.15
CA ALA A 101 -15.69 -6.03 12.94
C ALA A 101 -16.22 -7.43 12.58
N GLN A 102 -17.42 -7.79 13.03
CA GLN A 102 -17.99 -9.11 12.78
C GLN A 102 -19.51 -9.06 12.72
N GLU A 103 -20.07 -9.97 11.94
CA GLU A 103 -21.51 -10.21 11.86
C GLU A 103 -21.78 -11.71 11.77
N ALA A 104 -22.76 -12.15 12.55
CA ALA A 104 -23.24 -13.52 12.58
C ALA A 104 -24.74 -13.48 12.23
N PRO A 105 -25.11 -13.74 10.95
CA PRO A 105 -26.50 -13.66 10.52
C PRO A 105 -27.39 -14.59 11.33
N ARG A 106 -28.56 -14.09 11.73
CA ARG A 106 -29.56 -14.89 12.44
C ARG A 106 -30.38 -15.67 11.41
N PRO A 107 -30.38 -17.02 11.44
CA PRO A 107 -31.00 -17.84 10.39
C PRO A 107 -32.51 -17.64 10.19
N ASN A 108 -33.20 -17.05 11.17
CA ASN A 108 -34.67 -17.05 11.26
C ASN A 108 -35.27 -15.64 11.50
N GLU A 109 -34.55 -14.56 11.20
CA GLU A 109 -35.17 -13.23 11.25
C GLU A 109 -36.13 -13.04 10.07
N PRO A 110 -37.43 -12.78 10.30
CA PRO A 110 -38.37 -12.52 9.22
C PRO A 110 -38.01 -11.21 8.50
N GLY A 111 -37.70 -11.27 7.20
CA GLY A 111 -37.37 -10.10 6.39
C GLY A 111 -36.70 -10.42 5.06
N ILE A 112 -36.47 -9.37 4.25
CA ILE A 112 -35.66 -9.45 3.03
C ILE A 112 -34.19 -9.56 3.47
N PRO A 113 -33.44 -10.59 3.07
CA PRO A 113 -32.07 -10.76 3.54
C PRO A 113 -31.18 -9.65 2.97
N MET A 114 -30.57 -8.87 3.87
CA MET A 114 -29.69 -7.76 3.52
C MET A 114 -28.25 -8.25 3.29
N PRO A 115 -27.47 -7.59 2.40
CA PRO A 115 -26.04 -7.85 2.29
C PRO A 115 -25.31 -7.53 3.58
N ILE A 116 -24.36 -8.39 3.94
CA ILE A 116 -23.45 -8.14 5.06
C ILE A 116 -22.41 -7.14 4.59
N THR A 117 -22.27 -6.04 5.31
CA THR A 117 -21.24 -5.03 5.07
C THR A 117 -20.48 -4.79 6.36
N LEU A 118 -19.18 -5.08 6.36
CA LEU A 118 -18.31 -4.86 7.52
C LEU A 118 -17.19 -3.90 7.14
N GLU A 119 -16.86 -3.00 8.05
CA GLU A 119 -15.78 -2.04 7.86
C GLU A 119 -14.92 -1.92 9.12
N VAL A 120 -13.61 -1.75 8.92
CA VAL A 120 -12.68 -1.33 9.98
C VAL A 120 -11.77 -0.24 9.43
N THR A 121 -11.59 0.82 10.21
CA THR A 121 -10.64 1.89 9.88
C THR A 121 -9.32 1.64 10.59
N VAL A 122 -8.22 1.68 9.85
CA VAL A 122 -6.87 1.48 10.37
C VAL A 122 -5.99 2.70 10.13
N PRO A 123 -5.15 3.09 11.11
CA PRO A 123 -4.19 4.16 10.90
C PRO A 123 -3.08 3.70 9.96
N VAL A 124 -2.60 4.61 9.11
CA VAL A 124 -1.41 4.43 8.27
C VAL A 124 -0.47 5.62 8.43
N GLN A 125 0.82 5.38 8.24
CA GLN A 125 1.88 6.40 8.30
C GLN A 125 1.90 7.25 7.03
N ASP A 126 1.63 6.63 5.87
CA ASP A 126 1.53 7.28 4.57
C ASP A 126 0.55 6.54 3.63
N HIS A 127 0.16 7.21 2.54
CA HIS A 127 -0.85 6.71 1.59
C HIS A 127 -0.40 5.48 0.77
N TYR A 128 0.89 5.17 0.74
CA TYR A 128 1.46 4.03 0.03
C TYR A 128 1.72 2.84 0.95
N GLN A 129 1.54 3.01 2.27
CA GLN A 129 1.68 1.93 3.22
C GLN A 129 0.67 0.82 2.90
N PRO A 130 1.14 -0.43 2.68
CA PRO A 130 0.25 -1.56 2.50
C PRO A 130 -0.54 -1.83 3.78
N VAL A 131 -1.81 -2.18 3.63
CA VAL A 131 -2.70 -2.50 4.75
C VAL A 131 -3.16 -3.94 4.65
N ARG A 132 -3.21 -4.63 5.80
CA ARG A 132 -3.56 -6.05 5.87
C ARG A 132 -4.93 -6.23 6.47
N MET A 133 -5.76 -7.07 5.86
CA MET A 133 -7.04 -7.50 6.41
C MET A 133 -7.07 -9.02 6.49
N LYS A 134 -7.40 -9.56 7.66
CA LYS A 134 -7.77 -10.96 7.81
C LYS A 134 -9.28 -11.08 7.77
N VAL A 135 -9.77 -11.83 6.79
CA VAL A 135 -11.19 -12.14 6.62
C VAL A 135 -11.42 -13.57 7.03
N THR A 136 -12.34 -13.76 7.97
CA THR A 136 -12.79 -15.06 8.45
C THR A 136 -14.24 -15.25 8.03
N ALA A 137 -14.56 -16.40 7.44
CA ALA A 137 -15.91 -16.74 7.08
C ALA A 137 -16.22 -18.20 7.39
N ARG A 138 -17.50 -18.45 7.66
CA ARG A 138 -18.06 -19.79 7.81
C ARG A 138 -19.22 -19.95 6.85
N GLY A 139 -19.11 -20.96 5.99
CA GLY A 139 -20.12 -21.27 4.98
C GLY A 139 -21.45 -21.78 5.54
N PRO A 140 -22.42 -22.03 4.66
CA PRO A 140 -23.75 -22.55 5.02
C PRO A 140 -23.71 -24.04 5.39
N LEU A 141 -22.85 -24.82 4.73
CA LEU A 141 -22.52 -26.17 5.15
C LEU A 141 -21.80 -26.01 6.48
N ARG A 142 -22.28 -26.66 7.55
CA ARG A 142 -21.71 -26.60 8.90
C ARG A 142 -20.30 -27.18 8.95
N SER A 143 -19.34 -26.51 8.31
CA SER A 143 -17.93 -26.71 8.56
C SER A 143 -17.74 -26.44 10.06
N HIS A 144 -17.17 -27.40 10.76
CA HIS A 144 -16.93 -27.24 12.21
C HIS A 144 -15.98 -26.06 12.50
N GLN A 145 -15.27 -25.55 11.49
CA GLN A 145 -14.24 -24.54 11.65
C GLN A 145 -14.37 -23.44 10.59
N ALA A 146 -14.44 -22.19 11.05
CA ALA A 146 -14.37 -21.04 10.17
C ALA A 146 -12.99 -20.97 9.51
N ARG A 147 -12.95 -20.72 8.20
CA ARG A 147 -11.69 -20.52 7.47
C ARG A 147 -11.37 -19.04 7.42
N HIS A 148 -10.10 -18.73 7.24
CA HIS A 148 -9.65 -17.35 7.10
C HIS A 148 -8.63 -17.20 5.98
N ARG A 149 -8.55 -15.99 5.44
CA ARG A 149 -7.50 -15.52 4.53
C ARG A 149 -7.04 -14.14 4.94
N THR A 150 -5.75 -13.87 4.77
CA THR A 150 -5.18 -12.55 4.99
C THR A 150 -4.82 -11.95 3.65
N ILE A 151 -5.34 -10.75 3.38
CA ILE A 151 -5.09 -9.98 2.17
C ILE A 151 -4.23 -8.79 2.53
N GLU A 152 -3.19 -8.53 1.75
CA GLU A 152 -2.43 -7.29 1.75
C GLU A 152 -2.89 -6.43 0.58
N PHE A 153 -3.40 -5.23 0.87
CA PHE A 153 -3.84 -4.27 -0.12
C PHE A 153 -2.82 -3.15 -0.28
N HIS A 154 -2.67 -2.68 -1.51
CA HIS A 154 -1.84 -1.55 -1.87
C HIS A 154 -2.67 -0.46 -2.55
N SER A 155 -2.24 0.79 -2.41
CA SER A 155 -2.94 1.96 -2.92
C SER A 155 -2.95 2.10 -4.44
N ASP A 156 -2.28 1.19 -5.16
CA ASP A 156 -2.08 1.15 -6.61
C ASP A 156 -3.04 0.17 -7.33
N ARG A 157 -4.15 -0.21 -6.67
CA ARG A 157 -5.06 -1.29 -7.12
C ARG A 157 -4.36 -2.63 -7.26
N THR A 158 -3.46 -2.95 -6.35
CA THR A 158 -2.97 -4.32 -6.20
C THR A 158 -3.35 -4.89 -4.83
N ALA A 159 -3.49 -6.20 -4.80
CA ALA A 159 -3.77 -6.96 -3.61
C ALA A 159 -3.10 -8.32 -3.72
N PHE A 160 -2.63 -8.84 -2.59
CA PHE A 160 -1.89 -10.10 -2.51
C PHE A 160 -2.46 -10.95 -1.39
N ASP A 161 -2.46 -12.26 -1.57
CA ASP A 161 -2.68 -13.19 -0.47
C ASP A 161 -1.42 -13.20 0.39
N ALA A 162 -1.52 -12.74 1.63
CA ALA A 162 -0.38 -12.51 2.51
C ALA A 162 0.33 -13.82 2.93
N LYS A 163 -0.33 -14.99 2.77
CA LYS A 163 0.27 -16.29 3.07
C LYS A 163 1.09 -16.81 1.89
N THR A 164 0.57 -16.64 0.68
CA THR A 164 1.16 -17.23 -0.54
C THR A 164 1.98 -16.24 -1.36
N GLY A 165 1.84 -14.94 -1.12
CA GLY A 165 2.39 -13.88 -1.97
C GLY A 165 1.71 -13.78 -3.34
N ALA A 166 0.67 -14.58 -3.60
CA ALA A 166 0.01 -14.62 -4.89
C ALA A 166 -0.78 -13.33 -5.12
N LYS A 167 -0.61 -12.72 -6.30
CA LYS A 167 -1.39 -11.56 -6.72
C LYS A 167 -2.85 -11.94 -6.89
N LEU A 168 -3.74 -11.20 -6.25
CA LEU A 168 -5.19 -11.41 -6.34
C LEU A 168 -5.78 -10.63 -7.51
N LYS A 169 -6.79 -11.22 -8.15
CA LYS A 169 -7.51 -10.59 -9.26
C LYS A 169 -8.29 -9.39 -8.73
N GLN A 170 -8.05 -8.23 -9.34
CA GLN A 170 -8.77 -7.01 -8.99
C GLN A 170 -10.23 -7.08 -9.45
N TYR A 171 -11.11 -6.56 -8.62
CA TYR A 171 -12.53 -6.41 -8.93
C TYR A 171 -12.83 -4.95 -9.23
N TYR A 172 -13.35 -4.68 -10.44
CA TYR A 172 -13.46 -3.34 -11.00
C TYR A 172 -14.87 -2.72 -10.92
N SER A 173 -15.88 -3.43 -10.42
CA SER A 173 -17.25 -2.90 -10.41
C SER A 173 -17.57 -2.18 -9.10
N ARG A 174 -17.84 -0.87 -9.23
CA ARG A 174 -18.34 0.08 -8.20
C ARG A 174 -17.32 0.59 -7.18
N LEU A 175 -16.22 1.14 -7.68
CA LEU A 175 -15.44 2.13 -6.93
C LEU A 175 -15.64 3.50 -7.61
N LEU A 176 -16.87 3.99 -7.51
CA LEU A 176 -17.27 5.38 -7.80
C LEU A 176 -17.87 5.94 -6.53
#